data_AF-A0A522EHV6-F1
#
_entry.id   AF-A0A522EHV6-F1
#
_cell.length_a   1.000
_cell.length_b   1.000
_cell.length_c   1.000
_cell.angle_alpha   90.00
_cell.angle_beta   90.00
_cell.angle_gamma   90.00
#
_symmetry.space_group_name_H-M   'P 1'
#
loop_
_entity.id
_entity.type
_entity.pdbx_description
1 polymer ?
#
loop_
_entity_poly.entity_id
_entity_poly.type
_entity_poly.pdbx_seq_one_letter_code
_entity_poly.pdbx_strand_id
1 'polypeptide(L)'
;MPNAVVLIISLLSVVEFGDVVAGNPASQANAKQSCLAATTDELSYRAAVERVSLVPMVKTWRASLGAQGRMALGGHIFDKTEFINGRCYWSISFYESDPAQQRLWKIFRVDVKAKGIFVMDDDGDYLPIYPPAQLK
;
A
#
# COMPACT_ATOMS: atom_id res chain seq x y z
N MET A 1 -45.07 1.88 -55.11
CA MET A 1 -44.08 0.92 -54.58
C MET A 1 -42.81 1.70 -54.28
N PRO A 2 -42.51 2.10 -53.03
CA PRO A 2 -41.25 2.76 -52.72
C PRO A 2 -40.25 1.76 -52.15
N ASN A 3 -39.05 1.76 -52.74
CA ASN A 3 -37.89 0.97 -52.32
C ASN A 3 -37.25 1.63 -51.09
N ALA A 4 -37.13 0.88 -49.99
CA ALA A 4 -36.39 1.30 -48.81
C ALA A 4 -34.91 0.92 -48.96
N VAL A 5 -34.04 1.93 -49.01
CA VAL A 5 -32.58 1.77 -48.99
C VAL A 5 -32.15 1.71 -47.52
N VAL A 6 -31.62 0.58 -47.08
CA VAL A 6 -31.08 0.37 -45.74
C VAL A 6 -29.61 0.78 -45.75
N LEU A 7 -29.29 1.86 -45.02
CA LEU A 7 -27.93 2.37 -44.83
C LEU A 7 -27.31 1.69 -43.60
N ILE A 8 -26.34 0.80 -43.80
CA ILE A 8 -25.58 0.17 -42.72
C ILE A 8 -24.39 1.08 -42.39
N ILE A 9 -24.46 1.77 -41.25
CA ILE A 9 -23.37 2.57 -40.71
C ILE A 9 -22.52 1.66 -39.82
N SER A 10 -21.38 1.20 -40.34
CA SER A 10 -20.38 0.46 -39.57
C SER A 10 -19.66 1.41 -38.59
N LEU A 11 -19.98 1.30 -37.31
CA LEU A 11 -19.24 1.94 -36.22
C LEU A 11 -17.92 1.19 -35.99
N LEU A 12 -16.84 1.74 -36.55
CA LEU A 12 -15.47 1.36 -36.18
C LEU A 12 -15.16 1.99 -34.81
N SER A 13 -15.24 1.19 -33.75
CA SER A 13 -14.73 1.58 -32.44
C SER A 13 -13.20 1.66 -32.51
N VAL A 14 -12.66 2.87 -32.47
CA VAL A 14 -11.23 3.11 -32.28
C VAL A 14 -10.88 2.66 -30.86
N VAL A 15 -10.13 1.58 -30.75
CA VAL A 15 -9.47 1.20 -29.49
C VAL A 15 -8.24 2.11 -29.35
N GLU A 16 -8.39 3.19 -28.59
CA GLU A 16 -7.24 4.00 -28.17
C GLU A 16 -6.46 3.18 -27.13
N PHE A 17 -5.34 2.60 -27.56
CA PHE A 17 -4.32 2.13 -26.63
C PHE A 17 -3.69 3.37 -25.99
N GLY A 18 -4.18 3.74 -24.81
CA GLY A 18 -3.58 4.80 -24.01
C GLY A 18 -2.10 4.48 -23.79
N ASP A 19 -1.24 5.41 -24.18
CA ASP A 19 0.21 5.33 -24.04
C ASP A 19 0.58 4.89 -22.62
N VAL A 20 1.13 3.69 -22.49
CA VAL A 20 1.93 3.32 -21.33
C VAL A 20 3.22 4.11 -21.46
N VAL A 21 3.19 5.37 -21.04
CA VAL A 21 4.38 6.23 -20.99
C VAL A 21 5.32 5.59 -19.96
N ALA A 22 6.27 4.80 -20.45
CA ALA A 22 7.44 4.39 -19.69
C ALA A 22 8.19 5.69 -19.30
N GLY A 23 7.89 6.21 -18.12
CA GLY A 23 8.41 7.50 -17.67
C GLY A 23 9.94 7.52 -17.72
N ASN A 24 10.51 8.65 -18.14
CA ASN A 24 11.95 8.87 -18.27
C ASN A 24 12.69 8.34 -17.02
N PRO A 25 13.69 7.45 -17.16
CA PRO A 25 14.39 6.83 -16.03
C PRO A 25 15.04 7.87 -15.08
N ALA A 26 15.47 9.02 -15.61
CA ALA A 26 16.00 10.10 -14.78
C ALA A 26 14.94 10.72 -13.85
N SER A 27 13.68 10.81 -14.32
CA SER A 27 12.56 11.28 -13.51
C SER A 27 12.25 10.30 -12.37
N GLN A 28 12.31 8.99 -12.65
CA GLN A 28 12.09 7.97 -11.63
C GLN A 28 13.19 7.95 -10.56
N ALA A 29 14.45 8.14 -10.95
CA ALA A 29 15.57 8.24 -10.02
C ALA A 29 15.41 9.43 -9.07
N ASN A 30 15.04 10.60 -9.59
CA ASN A 30 14.78 11.80 -8.78
C ASN A 30 13.59 11.62 -7.84
N ALA A 31 12.50 10.99 -8.30
CA ALA A 31 11.34 10.68 -7.46
C ALA A 31 11.70 9.73 -6.31
N LYS A 32 12.51 8.69 -6.59
CA LYS A 32 13.01 7.77 -5.57
C LYS A 32 13.88 8.48 -4.53
N GLN A 33 14.79 9.36 -4.96
CA GLN A 33 15.64 10.12 -4.04
C GLN A 33 14.84 11.10 -3.17
N SER A 34 13.82 11.74 -3.76
CA SER A 34 12.88 12.58 -3.01
C SER A 34 12.08 11.77 -1.98
N CYS A 35 11.66 10.54 -2.31
CA CYS A 35 11.03 9.64 -1.33
C CYS A 35 11.93 9.38 -0.14
N LEU A 36 13.18 8.99 -0.39
CA LEU A 36 14.13 8.67 0.68
C LEU A 36 14.36 9.88 1.60
N ALA A 37 14.52 11.08 1.02
CA ALA A 37 14.68 12.33 1.77
C ALA A 37 13.45 12.71 2.60
N ALA A 38 12.24 12.52 2.08
CA ALA A 38 11.00 12.81 2.82
C ALA A 38 10.76 11.86 4.00
N THR A 39 11.45 10.72 4.02
CA THR A 39 11.29 9.67 5.01
C THR A 39 12.44 9.56 6.02
N THR A 40 13.44 10.43 5.99
CA THR A 40 14.43 10.45 7.09
C THR A 40 13.88 11.07 8.38
N ASP A 41 12.65 11.59 8.35
CA ASP A 41 12.01 12.18 9.52
C ASP A 41 11.39 11.09 10.42
N GLU A 42 12.00 10.88 11.59
CA GLU A 42 11.53 9.96 12.63
C GLU A 42 10.08 10.26 13.05
N LEU A 43 9.65 11.53 13.00
CA LEU A 43 8.26 11.91 13.31
C LEU A 43 7.29 11.33 12.29
N SER A 44 7.65 11.36 11.01
CA SER A 44 6.82 10.81 9.93
C SER A 44 6.66 9.28 10.06
N TYR A 45 7.73 8.59 10.46
CA TYR A 45 7.71 7.14 10.71
C TYR A 45 6.85 6.80 11.92
N ARG A 46 7.05 7.49 13.05
CA ARG A 46 6.27 7.28 14.27
C ARG A 46 4.77 7.49 14.04
N ALA A 47 4.41 8.54 13.29
CA ALA A 47 3.03 8.79 12.90
C ALA A 47 2.47 7.66 12.01
N ALA A 48 3.29 7.05 11.16
CA ALA A 48 2.87 5.91 10.35
C ALA A 48 2.62 4.66 11.21
N VAL A 49 3.48 4.36 12.18
CA VAL A 49 3.30 3.25 13.15
C VAL A 49 2.03 3.44 13.98
N GLU A 50 1.77 4.66 14.44
CA GLU A 50 0.57 5.01 15.18
C GLU A 50 -0.70 4.80 14.34
N ARG A 51 -0.69 5.22 13.07
CA ARG A 51 -1.82 4.98 12.16
C ARG A 51 -2.12 3.49 11.97
N VAL A 52 -1.10 2.67 11.75
CA VAL A 52 -1.29 1.21 11.63
C VAL A 52 -1.79 0.61 12.94
N SER A 53 -1.32 1.10 14.08
CA SER A 53 -1.79 0.67 15.40
C SER A 53 -3.28 0.95 15.63
N LEU A 54 -3.88 1.88 14.88
CA LEU A 54 -5.31 2.19 14.96
C LEU A 54 -6.19 1.29 14.08
N VAL A 55 -5.61 0.50 13.17
CA VAL A 55 -6.35 -0.42 12.30
C VAL A 55 -7.07 -1.48 13.15
N PRO A 56 -8.37 -1.74 12.94
CA PRO A 56 -9.14 -2.68 13.76
C PRO A 56 -8.51 -4.06 13.89
N MET A 57 -8.00 -4.63 12.78
CA MET A 57 -7.30 -5.92 12.78
C MET A 57 -6.08 -5.92 13.71
N VAL A 58 -5.30 -4.83 13.73
CA VAL A 58 -4.13 -4.69 14.61
C VAL A 58 -4.58 -4.62 16.07
N LYS A 59 -5.65 -3.86 16.37
CA LYS A 59 -6.19 -3.77 17.74
C LYS A 59 -6.66 -5.14 18.25
N THR A 60 -7.44 -5.86 17.45
CA THR A 60 -7.93 -7.20 17.81
C THR A 60 -6.79 -8.18 18.01
N TRP A 61 -5.80 -8.18 17.12
CA TRP A 61 -4.62 -9.02 17.25
C TRP A 61 -3.83 -8.70 18.53
N ARG A 62 -3.54 -7.42 18.82
CA ARG A 62 -2.86 -7.00 20.05
C ARG A 62 -3.59 -7.47 21.31
N ALA A 63 -4.91 -7.31 21.35
CA ALA A 63 -5.71 -7.77 22.48
C ALA A 63 -5.62 -9.29 22.68
N SER A 64 -5.63 -10.06 21.57
CA SER A 64 -5.53 -11.52 21.63
C SER A 64 -4.18 -12.02 22.18
N LEU A 65 -3.10 -11.28 21.95
CA LEU A 65 -1.77 -11.60 22.47
C LEU A 65 -1.67 -11.35 23.98
N GLY A 66 -2.21 -10.23 24.45
CA GLY A 66 -2.22 -9.89 25.88
C GLY A 66 -2.96 -10.94 26.72
N ALA A 67 -4.06 -11.50 26.21
CA ALA A 67 -4.79 -12.59 26.85
C ALA A 67 -3.97 -13.89 27.00
N GLN A 68 -2.87 -14.02 26.27
CA GLN A 68 -1.99 -15.20 26.25
C GLN A 68 -0.63 -14.91 26.92
N GLY A 69 -0.47 -13.75 27.57
CA GLY A 69 0.81 -13.33 28.15
C GLY A 69 1.89 -13.01 27.11
N ARG A 70 1.51 -12.76 25.85
CA ARG A 70 2.41 -12.39 24.76
C ARG A 70 2.34 -10.88 24.50
N MET A 71 3.39 -10.32 23.90
CA MET A 71 3.47 -8.90 23.59
C MET A 71 3.40 -8.65 22.09
N ALA A 72 2.79 -7.52 21.73
CA ALA A 72 2.77 -7.03 20.37
C ALA A 72 3.76 -5.87 20.21
N LEU A 73 4.68 -5.99 19.27
CA LEU A 73 5.64 -4.94 18.93
C LEU A 73 5.28 -4.37 17.56
N GLY A 74 5.25 -3.05 17.44
CA GLY A 74 4.99 -2.37 16.17
C GLY A 74 6.09 -1.38 15.87
N GLY A 75 6.59 -1.41 14.64
CA GLY A 75 7.75 -0.64 14.23
C GLY A 75 9.04 -1.32 14.64
N HIS A 76 9.94 -1.52 13.68
CA HIS A 76 11.24 -2.16 13.91
C HIS A 76 12.39 -1.33 13.34
N ILE A 77 13.62 -1.54 13.82
CA ILE A 77 14.82 -0.85 13.32
C ILE A 77 15.16 -1.15 11.85
N PHE A 78 14.52 -2.18 11.27
CA PHE A 78 14.71 -2.60 9.88
C PHE A 78 13.59 -2.12 8.96
N ASP A 79 12.58 -1.46 9.54
CA ASP A 79 11.53 -0.82 8.77
C ASP A 79 12.14 0.31 7.94
N LYS A 80 11.69 0.40 6.70
CA LYS A 80 12.32 1.22 5.68
C LYS A 80 11.29 1.86 4.77
N THR A 81 11.73 2.87 4.08
CA THR A 81 10.98 3.46 2.98
C THR A 81 11.11 2.62 1.74
N GLU A 82 9.99 2.43 1.07
CA GLU A 82 9.92 1.71 -0.19
C GLU A 82 9.31 2.61 -1.27
N PHE A 83 9.90 2.56 -2.47
CA PHE A 83 9.39 3.26 -3.64
C PHE A 83 8.82 2.23 -4.61
N ILE A 84 7.49 2.18 -4.72
CA ILE A 84 6.76 1.22 -5.56
C ILE A 84 5.80 1.99 -6.45
N ASN A 85 5.85 1.73 -7.76
CA ASN A 85 4.93 2.29 -8.76
C ASN A 85 4.76 3.81 -8.64
N GLY A 86 5.87 4.54 -8.46
CA GLY A 86 5.86 6.00 -8.39
C GLY A 86 5.45 6.59 -7.03
N ARG A 87 5.23 5.76 -6.00
CA ARG A 87 4.75 6.21 -4.67
C ARG A 87 5.70 5.77 -3.56
N CYS A 88 5.81 6.60 -2.52
CA CYS A 88 6.62 6.32 -1.33
C CYS A 88 5.76 5.69 -0.25
N TYR A 89 6.25 4.61 0.36
CA TYR A 89 5.59 3.93 1.46
C TYR A 89 6.55 3.74 2.62
N TRP A 90 6.02 3.84 3.83
CA TRP A 90 6.64 3.25 5.00
C TRP A 90 6.29 1.78 5.07
N SER A 91 7.28 0.89 5.03
CA SER A 91 7.10 -0.53 5.36
C SER A 91 7.22 -0.70 6.87
N ILE A 92 6.13 -1.09 7.53
CA ILE A 92 6.03 -1.19 8.98
C ILE A 92 5.77 -2.62 9.38
N SER A 93 6.72 -3.21 10.09
CA SER A 93 6.65 -4.59 10.54
C SER A 93 6.03 -4.66 11.94
N PHE A 94 5.13 -5.61 12.13
CA PHE A 94 4.53 -5.93 13.42
C PHE A 94 4.93 -7.34 13.82
N TYR A 95 5.40 -7.47 15.06
CA TYR A 95 5.91 -8.72 15.60
C TYR A 95 5.09 -9.15 16.82
N GLU A 96 4.90 -10.44 16.92
CA GLU A 96 4.54 -11.09 18.16
C GLU A 96 5.83 -11.42 18.92
N SER A 97 5.87 -11.12 20.22
CA SER A 97 6.98 -11.45 21.10
C SER A 97 6.48 -12.34 22.24
N ASP A 98 7.14 -13.47 22.44
CA ASP A 98 7.03 -14.33 23.59
C ASP A 98 8.42 -14.49 24.25
N PRO A 99 8.54 -15.08 25.45
CA PRO A 99 9.83 -15.19 26.13
C PRO A 99 10.90 -15.99 25.36
N ALA A 100 10.51 -16.84 24.41
CA ALA A 100 11.41 -17.69 23.65
C ALA A 100 11.83 -17.06 22.31
N GLN A 101 10.96 -16.27 21.69
CA GLN A 101 11.21 -15.75 20.34
C GLN A 101 10.36 -14.52 19.97
N GLN A 102 10.82 -13.82 18.94
CA GLN A 102 10.03 -12.82 18.21
C GLN A 102 9.67 -13.37 16.83
N ARG A 103 8.40 -13.26 16.46
CA ARG A 103 7.88 -13.74 15.18
C ARG A 103 7.22 -12.60 14.43
N LEU A 104 7.58 -12.43 13.17
CA LEU A 104 6.91 -11.49 12.28
C LEU A 104 5.45 -11.93 12.12
N TRP A 105 4.52 -11.03 12.44
CA TRP A 105 3.11 -11.27 12.19
C TRP A 105 2.69 -10.73 10.84
N LYS A 106 2.96 -9.44 10.58
CA LYS A 106 2.50 -8.77 9.36
C LYS A 106 3.32 -7.54 9.03
N ILE A 107 3.42 -7.23 7.74
CA ILE A 107 4.03 -5.99 7.23
C ILE A 107 2.93 -5.14 6.61
N PHE A 108 2.88 -3.88 7.01
CA PHE A 108 1.97 -2.87 6.49
C PHE A 108 2.73 -1.86 5.66
N ARG A 109 2.12 -1.35 4.59
CA ARG A 109 2.64 -0.20 3.85
C ARG A 109 1.77 1.01 4.10
N VAL A 110 2.36 2.10 4.56
CA VAL A 110 1.65 3.38 4.76
C VAL A 110 2.12 4.36 3.72
N ASP A 111 1.22 4.84 2.88
CA ASP A 111 1.55 5.89 1.92
C ASP A 111 1.94 7.17 2.66
N VAL A 112 3.15 7.66 2.40
CA VAL A 112 3.72 8.85 3.03
C VAL A 112 2.88 10.10 2.73
N LYS A 113 2.30 10.19 1.52
CA LYS A 113 1.53 11.34 1.02
C LYS A 113 0.01 11.15 1.12
N ALA A 114 -0.50 10.00 0.69
CA ALA A 114 -1.94 9.76 0.54
C ALA A 114 -2.60 9.16 1.78
N LYS A 115 -1.84 8.92 2.87
CA LYS A 115 -2.30 8.34 4.15
C LYS A 115 -2.99 6.97 4.03
N GLY A 116 -2.95 6.34 2.86
CA GLY A 116 -3.51 5.00 2.64
C GLY A 116 -2.70 3.96 3.40
N ILE A 117 -3.38 2.97 3.97
CA ILE A 117 -2.75 1.81 4.62
C ILE A 117 -3.03 0.59 3.77
N PHE A 118 -1.97 -0.09 3.38
CA PHE A 118 -1.99 -1.32 2.61
C PHE A 118 -1.42 -2.46 3.45
N VAL A 119 -1.87 -3.66 3.19
CA VAL A 119 -1.35 -4.87 3.81
C VAL A 119 -0.86 -5.81 2.74
N MET A 120 0.30 -6.42 2.99
CA MET A 120 0.78 -7.52 2.18
C MET A 120 -0.06 -8.76 2.52
N ASP A 121 -0.69 -9.36 1.52
CA ASP A 121 -1.27 -10.70 1.63
C ASP A 121 -0.20 -11.79 1.45
N ASP A 122 -0.63 -13.04 1.45
CA ASP A 122 0.26 -14.20 1.37
C ASP A 122 0.81 -14.41 -0.06
N ASP A 123 0.17 -13.82 -1.07
CA ASP A 123 0.59 -13.83 -2.47
C ASP A 123 1.61 -12.71 -2.76
N GLY A 124 1.85 -11.83 -1.79
CA GLY A 124 2.75 -10.68 -1.92
C GLY A 124 2.07 -9.45 -2.53
N ASP A 125 0.75 -9.50 -2.73
CA ASP A 125 -0.05 -8.39 -3.23
C ASP A 125 -0.44 -7.44 -2.09
N TYR A 126 -0.64 -6.17 -2.44
CA TYR A 126 -0.94 -5.11 -1.48
C TYR A 126 -2.40 -4.70 -1.57
N LEU A 127 -3.17 -5.13 -0.57
CA LEU A 127 -4.58 -4.81 -0.47
C LEU A 127 -4.81 -3.54 0.36
N PRO A 128 -5.60 -2.57 -0.13
CA PRO A 128 -5.93 -1.38 0.66
C PRO A 128 -6.83 -1.76 1.84
N ILE A 129 -6.40 -1.45 3.06
CA ILE A 129 -7.24 -1.58 4.26
C ILE A 129 -7.95 -0.26 4.57
N TYR A 130 -7.28 0.87 4.32
CA TYR A 130 -7.82 2.17 4.68
C TYR A 130 -7.41 3.31 3.72
N PRO A 131 -8.35 4.17 3.30
CA PRO A 131 -9.80 3.96 3.39
C PRO A 131 -10.20 2.65 2.67
N PRO A 132 -11.29 1.98 3.08
CA PRO A 132 -11.71 0.75 2.42
C PRO A 132 -11.86 1.01 0.92
N ALA A 133 -11.43 0.06 0.08
CA ALA A 133 -11.61 0.16 -1.35
C ALA A 133 -13.08 0.50 -1.63
N GLN A 134 -13.32 1.64 -2.25
CA GLN A 134 -14.62 1.91 -2.85
C GLN A 134 -14.70 0.99 -4.06
N LEU A 135 -15.23 -0.21 -3.86
CA LEU A 135 -15.59 -1.12 -4.95
C LEU A 135 -16.56 -0.34 -5.84
N LYS A 136 -16.09 0.01 -7.05
CA LYS A 136 -16.92 0.61 -8.10
C LYS A 136 -17.55 -0.51 -8.92
#